data_AF-A0A933TYH0-F1
#
_entry.id   AF-A0A933TYH0-F1
#
_cell.length_a   1.000
_cell.length_b   1.000
_cell.length_c   1.000
_cell.angle_alpha   90.00
_cell.angle_beta   90.00
_cell.angle_gamma   90.00
#
_symmetry.space_group_name_H-M   'P 1'
#
loop_
_entity.id
_entity.type
_entity.pdbx_description
1 polymer ?
#
loop_
_entity_poly.entity_id
_entity_poly.type
_entity_poly.pdbx_seq_one_letter_code
_entity_poly.pdbx_strand_id
1 'polypeptide(L)'
;MPRFIQIFILIMTISTSCTENRENHPTDALPSQKSSPLPLSDILTGLLGQKVTIQGTARNAKLGALVETRFWGEHTIWIDSLSDWDEQYCDKTIKVTGILEERHDLPMFISKPGEAIRQGMSVPEGTNLFEASKRYLLKNAKWELVK
;
A
#
# COMPACT_ATOMS: atom_id res chain seq x y z
N MET A 1 26.06 -40.79 11.13
CA MET A 1 26.71 -40.24 9.92
C MET A 1 26.97 -38.76 10.16
N PRO A 2 28.23 -38.29 10.07
CA PRO A 2 28.66 -37.01 10.61
C PRO A 2 28.52 -35.84 9.61
N ARG A 3 28.39 -34.63 10.20
CA ARG A 3 28.40 -33.31 9.57
C ARG A 3 29.76 -33.02 8.92
N PHE A 4 29.76 -32.47 7.70
CA PHE A 4 30.95 -31.88 7.06
C PHE A 4 30.57 -30.56 6.38
N ILE A 5 30.97 -29.43 6.96
CA ILE A 5 32.17 -28.60 6.73
C ILE A 5 31.83 -27.39 5.86
N GLN A 6 31.92 -26.25 6.54
CA GLN A 6 31.80 -24.89 6.09
C GLN A 6 33.06 -24.51 5.29
N ILE A 7 32.92 -24.16 4.02
CA ILE A 7 34.04 -23.70 3.19
C ILE A 7 34.16 -22.18 3.37
N PHE A 8 35.16 -21.78 4.15
CA PHE A 8 35.71 -20.44 4.17
C PHE A 8 36.57 -20.26 2.91
N ILE A 9 36.24 -19.31 2.04
CA ILE A 9 37.11 -18.88 0.95
C ILE A 9 37.88 -17.65 1.42
N LEU A 10 39.13 -17.90 1.80
CA LEU A 10 40.19 -16.93 2.04
C LEU A 10 40.85 -16.62 0.68
N ILE A 11 40.70 -15.39 0.17
CA ILE A 11 41.54 -14.91 -0.95
C ILE A 11 42.50 -13.87 -0.40
N MET A 12 43.77 -14.28 -0.36
CA MET A 12 44.91 -13.44 -0.05
C MET A 12 45.34 -12.64 -1.28
N THR A 13 45.64 -11.35 -1.00
CA THR A 13 46.72 -10.51 -1.56
C THR A 13 46.75 -10.18 -3.05
N ILE A 14 46.70 -8.89 -3.35
CA ILE A 14 47.81 -8.25 -4.09
C ILE A 14 48.18 -6.95 -3.35
N SER A 15 49.43 -6.90 -2.90
CA SER A 15 50.08 -5.70 -2.39
C SER A 15 50.58 -4.90 -3.59
N THR A 16 50.22 -3.62 -3.70
CA THR A 16 50.88 -2.69 -4.61
C THR A 16 51.09 -1.40 -3.84
N SER A 17 52.35 -1.20 -3.44
CA SER A 17 52.84 0.01 -2.80
C SER A 17 53.37 0.93 -3.89
N CYS A 18 52.75 2.09 -4.09
CA CYS A 18 53.37 3.28 -4.68
C CYS A 18 52.81 4.51 -3.95
N THR A 19 53.72 5.28 -3.37
CA THR A 19 53.51 6.50 -2.59
C THR A 19 53.09 7.67 -3.47
N GLU A 20 52.07 8.44 -3.09
CA GLU A 20 51.90 9.81 -3.60
C GLU A 20 51.11 10.72 -2.63
N ASN A 21 51.29 12.02 -2.84
CA ASN A 21 51.26 13.14 -1.94
C ASN A 21 49.92 13.53 -1.31
N ARG A 22 50.05 14.29 -0.21
CA ARG A 22 49.02 15.16 0.39
C ARG A 22 48.38 16.09 -0.65
N GLU A 23 47.06 16.10 -0.67
CA GLU A 23 46.28 17.34 -0.82
C GLU A 23 44.96 17.18 -0.04
N ASN A 24 44.67 18.17 0.81
CA ASN A 24 43.48 18.22 1.63
C ASN A 24 42.26 18.39 0.72
N HIS A 25 41.36 17.40 0.71
CA HIS A 25 40.00 17.57 0.19
C HIS A 25 39.04 17.44 1.37
N PRO A 26 38.08 18.37 1.54
CA PRO A 26 37.08 18.24 2.59
C PRO A 26 36.34 16.91 2.43
N THR A 27 36.21 16.20 3.54
CA THR A 27 35.31 15.07 3.72
C THR A 27 33.89 15.56 3.44
N ASP A 28 33.47 15.49 2.18
CA ASP A 28 32.07 15.43 1.83
C ASP A 28 31.56 14.10 2.37
N ALA A 29 31.04 14.16 3.60
CA ALA A 29 30.22 13.11 4.14
C ALA A 29 29.15 12.79 3.10
N LEU A 30 29.23 11.58 2.53
CA LEU A 30 28.18 11.03 1.68
C LEU A 30 26.85 11.24 2.43
N PRO A 31 25.88 11.97 1.87
CA PRO A 31 24.63 12.23 2.57
C PRO A 31 23.99 10.88 2.88
N SER A 32 23.87 10.61 4.18
CA SER A 32 23.09 9.52 4.74
C SER A 32 21.73 9.53 4.06
N GLN A 33 21.52 8.59 3.13
CA GLN A 33 20.22 8.35 2.54
C GLN A 33 19.31 7.83 3.65
N LYS A 34 18.63 8.78 4.28
CA LYS A 34 17.40 8.56 5.02
C LYS A 34 16.41 8.05 3.98
N SER A 35 16.31 6.74 3.81
CA SER A 35 15.29 6.11 2.98
C SER A 35 13.93 6.40 3.61
N SER A 36 13.34 7.52 3.20
CA SER A 36 11.93 7.79 3.50
C SER A 36 11.12 6.61 2.96
N PRO A 37 10.19 6.04 3.75
CA PRO A 37 9.28 5.01 3.26
C PRO A 37 8.60 5.50 1.98
N LEU A 38 8.53 4.65 0.96
CA LEU A 38 7.81 4.97 -0.28
C LEU A 38 6.38 5.39 0.07
N PRO A 39 5.81 6.42 -0.60
CA PRO A 39 4.41 6.77 -0.47
C PRO A 39 3.55 5.53 -0.66
N LEU A 40 2.56 5.40 0.20
CA LEU A 40 1.73 4.21 0.32
C LEU A 40 0.87 3.93 -0.91
N SER A 41 0.48 5.00 -1.62
CA SER A 41 -0.10 4.93 -2.95
C SER A 41 0.79 4.18 -3.93
N ASP A 42 2.11 4.32 -3.82
CA ASP A 42 3.08 3.75 -4.75
C ASP A 42 3.24 2.26 -4.48
N ILE A 43 3.13 1.85 -3.21
CA ILE A 43 3.08 0.44 -2.81
C ILE A 43 1.83 -0.24 -3.37
N LEU A 44 0.65 0.37 -3.20
CA LEU A 44 -0.60 -0.20 -3.73
C LEU A 44 -0.61 -0.21 -5.26
N THR A 45 -0.12 0.86 -5.90
CA THR A 45 0.03 0.94 -7.36
C THR A 45 0.93 -0.17 -7.88
N GLY A 46 2.04 -0.45 -7.19
CA GLY A 46 2.95 -1.55 -7.53
C GLY A 46 2.31 -2.95 -7.41
N LEU A 47 1.23 -3.09 -6.65
CA LEU A 47 0.51 -4.36 -6.43
C LEU A 47 -0.75 -4.52 -7.30
N LEU A 48 -1.07 -3.54 -8.15
CA LEU A 48 -2.24 -3.63 -9.04
C LEU A 48 -2.15 -4.82 -9.97
N GLY A 49 -3.29 -5.53 -10.13
CA GLY A 49 -3.39 -6.77 -10.87
C GLY A 49 -2.79 -7.99 -10.17
N GLN A 50 -2.14 -7.83 -9.01
CA GLN A 50 -1.56 -8.94 -8.26
C GLN A 50 -2.55 -9.52 -7.27
N LYS A 51 -2.38 -10.82 -6.97
CA LYS A 51 -3.11 -11.48 -5.89
C LYS A 51 -2.47 -11.08 -4.55
N VAL A 52 -3.22 -10.38 -3.72
CA VAL A 52 -2.77 -9.91 -2.40
C VAL A 52 -3.63 -10.49 -1.30
N THR A 53 -3.09 -10.47 -0.08
CA THR A 53 -3.81 -10.85 1.14
C THR A 53 -3.73 -9.71 2.13
N ILE A 54 -4.88 -9.27 2.61
CA ILE A 54 -5.01 -8.21 3.62
C ILE A 54 -5.65 -8.74 4.87
N GLN A 55 -5.31 -8.12 5.98
CA GLN A 55 -6.01 -8.30 7.24
C GLN A 55 -6.55 -6.94 7.70
N GLY A 56 -7.79 -6.92 8.17
CA GLY A 56 -8.44 -5.69 8.63
C GLY A 56 -9.82 -5.96 9.19
N THR A 57 -10.52 -4.88 9.52
CA THR A 57 -11.88 -4.96 10.06
C THR A 57 -12.90 -4.86 8.94
N ALA A 58 -13.83 -5.80 8.88
CA ALA A 58 -14.94 -5.78 7.94
C ALA A 58 -15.96 -4.69 8.31
N ARG A 59 -16.36 -3.85 7.36
CA ARG A 59 -17.40 -2.82 7.55
C ARG A 59 -18.36 -2.76 6.37
N ASN A 60 -19.60 -2.39 6.66
CA ASN A 60 -20.60 -2.03 5.66
C ASN A 60 -20.64 -0.51 5.49
N ALA A 61 -20.52 -0.05 4.26
CA ALA A 61 -20.66 1.36 3.90
C ALA A 61 -21.75 1.54 2.85
N LYS A 62 -22.14 2.80 2.60
CA LYS A 62 -23.20 3.14 1.66
C LYS A 62 -23.02 2.55 0.25
N LEU A 63 -21.77 2.33 -0.19
CA LEU A 63 -21.44 1.88 -1.54
C LEU A 63 -20.99 0.42 -1.62
N GLY A 64 -21.12 -0.35 -0.53
CA GLY A 64 -20.69 -1.74 -0.49
C GLY A 64 -19.95 -2.16 0.79
N ALA A 65 -19.50 -3.41 0.77
CA ALA A 65 -18.64 -3.99 1.79
C ALA A 65 -17.18 -3.57 1.60
N LEU A 66 -16.50 -3.27 2.70
CA LEU A 66 -15.09 -2.88 2.70
C LEU A 66 -14.32 -3.49 3.88
N VAL A 67 -13.00 -3.44 3.77
CA VAL A 67 -12.05 -3.78 4.83
C VAL A 67 -11.24 -2.55 5.19
N GLU A 68 -11.32 -2.14 6.45
CA GLU A 68 -10.44 -1.14 7.04
C GLU A 68 -9.16 -1.85 7.48
N THR A 69 -8.04 -1.56 6.82
CA THR A 69 -6.73 -2.11 7.17
C THR A 69 -5.81 -1.01 7.69
N ARG A 70 -4.87 -1.40 8.55
CA ARG A 70 -3.75 -0.56 9.01
C ARG A 70 -2.41 -0.99 8.44
N PHE A 71 -2.36 -2.13 7.76
CA PHE A 71 -1.13 -2.76 7.30
C PHE A 71 -0.40 -1.91 6.25
N TRP A 72 -1.17 -1.11 5.54
CA TRP A 72 -0.72 -0.17 4.54
C TRP A 72 -1.31 1.20 4.87
N GLY A 73 -1.03 1.75 6.06
CA GLY A 73 -1.69 2.96 6.58
C GLY A 73 -3.19 2.77 6.81
N GLU A 74 -3.88 3.81 7.28
CA GLU A 74 -5.35 3.76 7.43
C GLU A 74 -6.00 3.82 6.05
N HIS A 75 -6.26 2.65 5.47
CA HIS A 75 -6.86 2.52 4.15
C HIS A 75 -8.10 1.64 4.17
N THR A 76 -8.98 1.96 3.24
CA THR A 76 -10.22 1.25 2.99
C THR A 76 -10.09 0.53 1.65
N ILE A 77 -10.24 -0.80 1.67
CA ILE A 77 -10.24 -1.64 0.47
C ILE A 77 -11.63 -2.24 0.29
N TRP A 78 -12.27 -1.96 -0.84
CA TRP A 78 -13.61 -2.45 -1.15
C TRP A 78 -13.56 -3.91 -1.60
N ILE A 79 -14.64 -4.65 -1.39
CA ILE A 79 -14.78 -6.00 -1.93
C ILE A 79 -15.65 -5.94 -3.19
N ASP A 80 -15.09 -6.37 -4.33
CA ASP A 80 -15.83 -6.28 -5.58
C ASP A 80 -17.09 -7.15 -5.55
N SER A 81 -18.20 -6.59 -6.04
CA SER A 81 -19.51 -7.26 -6.10
C SER A 81 -20.09 -7.73 -4.76
N LEU A 82 -19.57 -7.26 -3.62
CA LEU A 82 -20.15 -7.52 -2.29
C LEU A 82 -20.84 -6.26 -1.77
N SER A 83 -22.17 -6.31 -1.62
CA SER A 83 -22.98 -5.20 -1.10
C SER A 83 -22.78 -4.96 0.39
N ASP A 84 -22.65 -6.04 1.15
CA ASP A 84 -22.57 -6.02 2.60
C ASP A 84 -21.94 -7.32 3.12
N TRP A 85 -21.28 -7.20 4.26
CA TRP A 85 -20.84 -8.30 5.09
C TRP A 85 -22.00 -8.82 5.91
N ASP A 86 -22.18 -10.14 5.91
CA ASP A 86 -23.03 -10.83 6.87
C ASP A 86 -22.62 -10.52 8.33
N GLU A 87 -23.56 -10.66 9.26
CA GLU A 87 -23.35 -10.41 10.70
C GLU A 87 -22.18 -11.20 11.30
N GLN A 88 -21.89 -12.39 10.78
CA GLN A 88 -20.77 -13.22 11.24
C GLN A 88 -19.39 -12.59 10.94
N TYR A 89 -19.30 -11.70 9.95
CA TYR A 89 -18.07 -11.03 9.54
C TYR A 89 -18.04 -9.55 9.92
N CYS A 90 -19.19 -8.86 9.86
CA CYS A 90 -19.26 -7.42 10.12
C CYS A 90 -18.66 -7.09 11.51
N ASP A 91 -17.84 -6.04 11.54
CA ASP A 91 -17.10 -5.57 12.70
C ASP A 91 -16.08 -6.56 13.28
N LYS A 92 -15.80 -7.68 12.58
CA LYS A 92 -14.75 -8.63 12.94
C LYS A 92 -13.48 -8.39 12.14
N THR A 93 -12.37 -8.83 12.72
CA THR A 93 -11.10 -8.92 12.00
C THR A 93 -11.14 -10.11 11.07
N ILE A 94 -10.98 -9.85 9.78
CA ILE A 94 -10.94 -10.87 8.73
C ILE A 94 -9.63 -10.79 7.96
N LYS A 95 -9.27 -11.90 7.35
CA LYS A 95 -8.22 -11.99 6.35
C LYS A 95 -8.87 -12.20 5.00
N VAL A 96 -8.57 -11.34 4.04
CA VAL A 96 -9.17 -11.35 2.70
C VAL A 96 -8.08 -11.48 1.65
N THR A 97 -8.27 -12.41 0.73
CA THR A 97 -7.36 -12.66 -0.40
C THR A 97 -8.11 -12.41 -1.70
N GLY A 98 -7.54 -11.61 -2.59
CA GLY A 98 -8.14 -11.30 -3.89
C GLY A 98 -7.13 -10.65 -4.83
N ILE A 99 -7.59 -10.25 -6.01
CA ILE A 99 -6.79 -9.50 -6.98
C ILE A 99 -7.01 -8.02 -6.73
N LEU A 100 -5.93 -7.27 -6.47
CA LEU A 100 -6.02 -5.83 -6.22
C LEU A 100 -6.28 -5.07 -7.52
N GLU A 101 -7.30 -4.22 -7.52
CA GLU A 101 -7.62 -3.32 -8.62
C GLU A 101 -7.83 -1.89 -8.10
N GLU A 102 -7.68 -0.94 -9.02
CA GLU A 102 -8.01 0.46 -8.85
C GLU A 102 -9.19 0.82 -9.76
N ARG A 103 -10.13 1.62 -9.25
CA ARG A 103 -11.24 2.19 -10.03
C ARG A 103 -11.42 3.65 -9.71
N HIS A 104 -11.97 4.39 -10.67
CA HIS A 104 -12.31 5.81 -10.59
C HIS A 104 -13.82 6.00 -10.78
N ASP A 105 -14.59 5.42 -9.86
CA ASP A 105 -16.05 5.28 -9.97
C ASP A 105 -16.80 5.75 -8.71
N LEU A 106 -16.10 6.35 -7.74
CA LEU A 106 -16.78 7.00 -6.62
C LEU A 106 -17.52 8.26 -7.13
N PRO A 107 -18.78 8.49 -6.70
CA PRO A 107 -19.61 9.60 -7.18
C PRO A 107 -19.19 10.93 -6.52
N MET A 108 -18.04 11.45 -6.90
CA MET A 108 -17.46 12.69 -6.37
C MET A 108 -17.98 13.92 -7.10
N PHE A 109 -18.22 15.01 -6.39
CA PHE A 109 -18.59 16.30 -7.00
C PHE A 109 -18.04 17.49 -6.22
N ILE A 110 -17.81 18.62 -6.90
CA ILE A 110 -17.46 19.88 -6.24
C ILE A 110 -18.75 20.54 -5.74
N SER A 111 -18.81 20.87 -4.46
CA SER A 111 -19.94 21.60 -3.89
C SER A 111 -19.76 23.11 -4.09
N LYS A 112 -20.82 23.82 -4.50
CA LYS A 112 -20.83 25.26 -4.67
C LYS A 112 -21.92 25.92 -3.81
N PRO A 113 -21.65 27.09 -3.20
CA PRO A 113 -22.65 27.82 -2.43
C PRO A 113 -23.89 28.16 -3.28
N GLY A 114 -25.08 27.85 -2.78
CA GLY A 114 -26.35 28.17 -3.44
C GLY A 114 -26.81 27.17 -4.51
N GLU A 115 -26.05 26.12 -4.80
CA GLU A 115 -26.51 25.03 -5.68
C GLU A 115 -27.42 24.03 -4.92
N ALA A 116 -28.29 23.36 -5.68
CA ALA A 116 -29.10 22.26 -5.14
C ALA A 116 -28.20 21.12 -4.64
N ILE A 117 -28.61 20.48 -3.54
CA ILE A 117 -27.88 19.33 -2.97
C ILE A 117 -27.87 18.20 -3.99
N ARG A 118 -26.66 17.77 -4.40
CA ARG A 118 -26.45 16.63 -5.29
C ARG A 118 -26.23 15.36 -4.49
N GLN A 119 -26.66 14.22 -5.05
CA GLN A 119 -26.32 12.92 -4.49
C GLN A 119 -24.86 12.58 -4.81
N GLY A 120 -24.12 12.06 -3.83
CA GLY A 120 -22.72 11.67 -3.97
C GLY A 120 -21.88 12.13 -2.77
N MET A 121 -20.56 12.20 -2.97
CA MET A 121 -19.60 12.71 -1.99
C MET A 121 -19.04 14.05 -2.47
N SER A 122 -19.26 15.10 -1.68
CA SER A 122 -18.76 16.43 -1.99
C SER A 122 -17.26 16.54 -1.69
N VAL A 123 -16.52 17.23 -2.56
CA VAL A 123 -15.14 17.63 -2.34
C VAL A 123 -14.98 19.15 -2.48
N PRO A 124 -13.92 19.73 -1.90
CA PRO A 124 -13.61 21.15 -2.05
C PRO A 124 -13.41 21.57 -3.51
N GLU A 125 -13.62 22.86 -3.78
CA GLU A 125 -13.30 23.45 -5.08
C GLU A 125 -11.81 23.33 -5.39
N GLY A 126 -11.47 23.11 -6.66
CA GLY A 126 -10.10 22.86 -7.12
C GLY A 126 -9.62 21.41 -6.94
N THR A 127 -10.43 20.52 -6.33
CA THR A 127 -10.10 19.10 -6.24
C THR A 127 -10.13 18.43 -7.61
N ASN A 128 -9.10 17.66 -7.95
CA ASN A 128 -9.13 16.79 -9.12
C ASN A 128 -10.14 15.66 -8.89
N LEU A 129 -11.27 15.71 -9.58
CA LEU A 129 -12.35 14.74 -9.43
C LEU A 129 -11.96 13.32 -9.84
N PHE A 130 -11.07 13.17 -10.83
CA PHE A 130 -10.62 11.84 -11.25
C PHE A 130 -9.84 11.16 -10.12
N GLU A 131 -8.86 11.87 -9.54
CA GLU A 131 -8.11 11.36 -8.38
C GLU A 131 -8.99 11.15 -7.15
N ALA A 132 -9.91 12.08 -6.88
CA ALA A 132 -10.82 11.96 -5.74
C ALA A 132 -11.80 10.78 -5.90
N SER A 133 -12.12 10.40 -7.14
CA SER A 133 -13.03 9.28 -7.42
C SER A 133 -12.37 7.91 -7.25
N LYS A 134 -11.07 7.88 -6.94
CA LYS A 134 -10.27 6.67 -6.85
C LYS A 134 -10.66 5.82 -5.65
N ARG A 135 -10.75 4.50 -5.87
CA ARG A 135 -10.81 3.50 -4.80
C ARG A 135 -10.06 2.23 -5.19
N TYR A 136 -9.51 1.56 -4.18
CA TYR A 136 -8.94 0.23 -4.30
C TYR A 136 -9.97 -0.84 -3.94
N LEU A 137 -9.93 -1.95 -4.65
CA LEU A 137 -10.81 -3.08 -4.40
C LEU A 137 -10.14 -4.43 -4.62
N LEU A 138 -10.69 -5.48 -4.00
CA LEU A 138 -10.30 -6.85 -4.22
C LEU A 138 -11.34 -7.57 -5.09
N LYS A 139 -10.92 -7.99 -6.28
CA LYS A 139 -11.67 -8.91 -7.14
C LYS A 139 -11.49 -10.36 -6.72
N ASN A 140 -12.52 -11.16 -7.01
CA ASN A 140 -12.54 -12.60 -6.75
C ASN A 140 -12.13 -12.92 -5.31
N ALA A 141 -12.60 -12.08 -4.38
CA ALA A 141 -12.17 -12.10 -3.00
C ALA A 141 -12.66 -13.37 -2.29
N LYS A 142 -11.81 -13.92 -1.43
CA LYS A 142 -12.13 -14.97 -0.48
C LYS A 142 -11.67 -14.53 0.89
N TRP A 143 -12.44 -14.85 1.93
CA TRP A 143 -12.17 -14.36 3.26
C TRP A 143 -12.37 -15.42 4.34
N GLU A 144 -11.71 -15.20 5.46
CA GLU A 144 -11.83 -16.00 6.67
C GLU A 144 -11.75 -15.10 7.91
N LEU A 145 -12.41 -15.53 8.99
CA LEU A 145 -12.25 -14.90 10.30
C LEU A 145 -10.84 -15.16 10.83
N VAL A 146 -10.21 -14.13 11.36
CA VAL A 146 -8.98 -14.28 12.14
C VAL A 146 -9.38 -14.70 13.56
N LYS A 147 -8.89 -15.85 13.99
CA LYS A 147 -9.13 -16.40 15.33
C LYS A 147 -8.19 -15.76 16.36
#